data_AF-A0ABD5K8C5-F1
#
_entry.id   AF-A0ABD5K8C5-F1
#
_cell.length_a   1.000
_cell.length_b   1.000
_cell.length_c   1.000
_cell.angle_alpha   90.00
_cell.angle_beta   90.00
_cell.angle_gamma   90.00
#
_symmetry.space_group_name_H-M   'P 1'
#
loop_
_entity.id
_entity.type
_entity.pdbx_description
1 polymer ?
#
loop_
_entity_poly.entity_id
_entity_poly.type
_entity_poly.pdbx_seq_one_letter_code
_entity_poly.pdbx_strand_id
1 'polypeptide(L)'
;MNKKKLIFSIVTLCILIILGFLRWDNLESSADLHYKYDRWASQKWVEFYPPLAASPNSMEFPLMYMDEIHQSDINKYLEKQALTGELVNKWIERTKLTDGYIGLLLLNILVVIYSSIKLFILRDKK
;
A
#
# COMPACT_ATOMS: atom_id res chain seq x y z
N MET A 1 -22.98 25.67 -0.02
CA MET A 1 -22.69 24.29 0.43
C MET A 1 -22.41 24.35 1.93
N ASN A 2 -22.99 23.45 2.74
CA ASN A 2 -22.84 23.52 4.19
C ASN A 2 -21.36 23.37 4.59
N LYS A 3 -20.81 24.35 5.32
CA LYS A 3 -19.44 24.33 5.86
C LYS A 3 -19.11 23.00 6.57
N LYS A 4 -20.14 22.38 7.18
CA LYS A 4 -20.08 21.03 7.79
C LYS A 4 -19.58 19.93 6.83
N LYS A 5 -20.02 19.94 5.56
CA LYS A 5 -19.59 18.93 4.57
C LYS A 5 -18.12 19.08 4.19
N LEU A 6 -17.63 20.31 4.08
CA LEU A 6 -16.22 20.58 3.82
C LEU A 6 -15.34 20.12 4.99
N ILE A 7 -15.73 20.46 6.22
CA ILE A 7 -15.01 20.04 7.43
C ILE A 7 -14.94 18.50 7.49
N PHE A 8 -16.04 17.81 7.25
CA PHE A 8 -16.07 16.35 7.21
C PHE A 8 -15.12 15.78 6.14
N SER A 9 -15.09 16.36 4.95
CA SER A 9 -14.16 15.95 3.88
C SER A 9 -12.71 16.14 4.30
N ILE A 10 -12.36 17.29 4.89
CA ILE A 10 -11.00 17.57 5.37
C ILE A 10 -10.57 16.58 6.46
N VAL A 11 -11.45 16.31 7.43
CA VAL A 11 -11.18 15.31 8.48
C VAL A 11 -10.97 13.93 7.88
N THR A 12 -11.82 13.53 6.93
CA THR A 12 -11.68 12.25 6.23
C THR A 12 -10.37 12.18 5.44
N LEU A 13 -9.97 13.27 4.79
CA LEU A 13 -8.69 13.37 4.08
C LEU A 13 -7.50 13.17 5.03
N CYS A 14 -7.51 13.82 6.20
CA CYS A 14 -6.48 13.63 7.22
C CYS A 14 -6.40 12.17 7.68
N ILE A 15 -7.55 11.53 7.92
CA ILE A 15 -7.61 10.11 8.30
C ILE A 15 -7.01 9.23 7.20
N LEU A 16 -7.37 9.45 5.93
CA LEU A 16 -6.84 8.67 4.81
C LEU A 16 -5.32 8.80 4.70
N ILE A 17 -4.79 10.01 4.82
CA ILE A 17 -3.34 10.25 4.80
C ILE A 17 -2.64 9.47 5.93
N ILE A 18 -3.18 9.52 7.15
CA ILE A 18 -2.64 8.78 8.30
C ILE A 18 -2.67 7.28 8.05
N LEU A 19 -3.77 6.74 7.51
CA LEU A 19 -3.88 5.32 7.15
C LEU A 19 -2.80 4.90 6.15
N GLY A 20 -2.50 5.75 5.16
CA GLY A 20 -1.41 5.52 4.21
C GLY A 20 -0.05 5.41 4.87
N PHE A 21 0.27 6.29 5.82
CA PHE A 21 1.52 6.23 6.59
C PHE A 21 1.59 5.00 7.49
N LEU A 22 0.47 4.60 8.10
CA LEU A 22 0.42 3.46 9.02
C LEU A 22 0.41 2.10 8.32
N ARG A 23 0.38 2.06 6.98
CA ARG A 23 0.33 0.83 6.20
C ARG A 23 1.56 -0.04 6.38
N TRP A 24 2.74 0.56 6.32
CA TRP A 24 4.01 -0.14 6.25
C TRP A 24 4.67 -0.20 7.62
N ASP A 25 5.11 -1.39 8.00
CA ASP A 25 6.00 -1.59 9.14
C ASP A 25 7.36 -2.05 8.61
N ASN A 26 8.41 -1.26 8.85
CA ASN A 26 9.75 -1.66 8.45
C ASN A 26 10.30 -2.60 9.53
N LEU A 27 10.71 -3.79 9.12
CA LEU A 27 11.30 -4.79 9.99
C LEU A 27 12.83 -4.64 9.93
N GLU A 28 13.55 -5.76 9.88
CA GLU A 28 15.01 -5.78 9.78
C GLU A 28 15.46 -5.58 8.33
N SER A 29 16.69 -5.10 8.15
CA SER A 29 17.40 -5.08 6.87
C SER A 29 18.64 -5.94 6.96
N SER A 30 18.92 -6.71 5.91
CA SER A 30 20.12 -7.55 5.78
C SER A 30 20.75 -7.32 4.41
N ALA A 31 21.91 -6.65 4.39
CA ALA A 31 22.63 -6.28 3.17
C ALA A 31 21.71 -5.59 2.14
N ASP A 32 21.52 -6.23 0.99
CA ASP A 32 20.72 -5.76 -0.14
C ASP A 32 19.21 -6.03 0.01
N LEU A 33 18.77 -6.57 1.15
CA LEU A 33 17.39 -6.96 1.41
C LEU A 33 16.80 -6.15 2.57
N HIS A 34 15.63 -5.57 2.34
CA HIS A 34 14.87 -4.84 3.36
C HIS A 34 13.54 -5.55 3.59
N TYR A 35 13.25 -5.93 4.83
CA TYR A 35 12.01 -6.59 5.17
C TYR A 35 10.97 -5.57 5.64
N LYS A 36 9.75 -5.68 5.14
CA LYS A 36 8.62 -4.85 5.55
C LYS A 36 7.35 -5.67 5.70
N TYR A 37 6.40 -5.17 6.48
CA TYR A 37 5.10 -5.77 6.68
C TYR A 37 4.01 -4.85 6.13
N ASP A 38 3.20 -5.35 5.20
CA ASP A 38 2.00 -4.68 4.73
C ASP A 38 0.86 -5.00 5.70
N ARG A 39 0.51 -4.04 6.57
CA ARG A 39 -0.57 -4.23 7.55
C ARG A 39 -1.95 -4.36 6.91
N TRP A 40 -2.12 -3.88 5.67
CA TRP A 40 -3.42 -3.99 4.99
C TRP A 40 -3.64 -5.38 4.43
N ALA A 41 -2.60 -5.98 3.85
CA ALA A 41 -2.63 -7.34 3.31
C ALA A 41 -2.20 -8.40 4.34
N SER A 42 -1.87 -7.99 5.56
CA SER A 42 -1.29 -8.85 6.62
C SER A 42 -0.11 -9.71 6.12
N GLN A 43 0.71 -9.17 5.23
CA GLN A 43 1.70 -9.92 4.46
C GLN A 43 3.10 -9.32 4.63
N LYS A 44 4.10 -10.17 4.88
CA LYS A 44 5.52 -9.76 4.88
C LYS A 44 6.04 -9.67 3.45
N TRP A 45 6.88 -8.69 3.19
CA TRP A 45 7.51 -8.41 1.91
C TRP A 45 9.01 -8.23 2.11
N VAL A 46 9.77 -8.58 1.09
CA VAL A 46 11.19 -8.26 0.98
C VAL A 46 11.39 -7.36 -0.21
N GLU A 47 12.13 -6.27 -0.01
CA GLU A 47 12.61 -5.39 -1.07
C GLU A 47 14.08 -5.71 -1.32
N PHE A 48 14.42 -6.04 -2.56
CA PHE A 48 15.79 -6.32 -2.98
C PHE A 48 16.38 -5.14 -3.75
N TYR A 49 17.54 -4.69 -3.32
CA TYR A 49 18.32 -3.58 -3.86
C TYR A 49 19.61 -4.12 -4.51
N PRO A 50 19.65 -4.32 -5.84
CA PRO A 50 20.82 -4.94 -6.46
C PRO A 50 22.10 -4.09 -6.26
N PRO A 51 23.19 -4.66 -5.72
CA PRO A 51 24.36 -3.92 -5.22
C PRO A 51 25.20 -3.20 -6.29
N LEU A 52 24.96 -3.51 -7.58
CA LEU A 52 25.68 -2.92 -8.72
C LEU A 52 24.77 -2.10 -9.65
N ALA A 53 23.48 -2.04 -9.34
CA ALA A 53 22.58 -1.20 -10.08
C ALA A 53 22.44 0.11 -9.30
N ALA A 54 22.87 1.23 -9.90
CA ALA A 54 22.38 2.55 -9.54
C ALA A 54 20.87 2.70 -9.89
N SER A 55 20.08 1.66 -9.58
CA SER A 55 18.65 1.58 -9.81
C SER A 55 17.96 2.08 -8.54
N PRO A 56 17.20 3.18 -8.62
CA PRO A 56 16.32 3.59 -7.51
C PRO A 56 15.17 2.60 -7.30
N ASN A 57 15.01 1.60 -8.17
CA ASN A 57 13.92 0.65 -8.14
C ASN A 57 14.38 -0.62 -7.42
N SER A 58 13.84 -0.85 -6.23
CA SER A 58 13.87 -2.15 -5.57
C SER A 58 12.93 -3.13 -6.25
N MET A 59 13.29 -4.41 -6.23
CA MET A 59 12.37 -5.48 -6.62
C MET A 59 11.71 -6.02 -5.36
N GLU A 60 10.39 -5.99 -5.29
CA GLU A 60 9.66 -6.46 -4.12
C GLU A 60 9.14 -7.89 -4.33
N PHE A 61 9.10 -8.68 -3.26
CA PHE A 61 8.53 -10.02 -3.29
C PHE A 61 7.78 -10.33 -2.00
N PRO A 62 6.63 -11.01 -2.04
CA PRO A 62 5.96 -11.44 -0.83
C PRO A 62 6.75 -12.61 -0.22
N LEU A 63 7.02 -12.52 1.08
CA LEU A 63 7.67 -13.59 1.82
C LEU A 63 6.68 -14.74 2.03
N MET A 64 7.03 -15.91 1.51
CA MET A 64 6.35 -17.16 1.82
C MET A 64 7.01 -17.75 3.06
N TYR A 65 6.26 -17.84 4.15
CA TYR A 65 6.73 -18.34 5.43
C TYR A 65 5.99 -19.60 5.83
N MET A 66 6.72 -20.56 6.38
CA MET A 66 6.21 -21.72 7.09
C MET A 66 7.07 -21.88 8.34
N ASP A 67 6.45 -22.15 9.49
CA ASP A 67 7.15 -22.25 10.78
C ASP A 67 8.22 -23.35 10.77
N GLU A 68 7.98 -24.46 10.06
CA GLU A 68 8.85 -25.63 10.00
C GLU A 68 8.92 -26.18 8.57
N ILE A 69 9.97 -25.82 7.83
CA ILE A 69 10.31 -26.46 6.55
C ILE A 69 11.58 -27.27 6.75
N HIS A 70 11.49 -28.59 6.56
CA HIS A 70 12.67 -29.42 6.40
C HIS A 70 13.25 -29.21 5.00
N GLN A 71 14.57 -29.25 4.88
CA GLN A 71 15.27 -29.03 3.61
C GLN A 71 14.81 -30.00 2.50
N SER A 72 14.36 -31.20 2.89
CA SER A 72 13.77 -32.21 2.00
C SER A 72 12.45 -31.78 1.36
N ASP A 73 11.69 -30.88 1.99
CA ASP A 73 10.34 -30.50 1.57
C ASP A 73 10.29 -29.17 0.80
N ILE A 74 11.40 -28.43 0.76
CA ILE A 74 11.51 -27.11 0.10
C ILE A 74 11.03 -27.18 -1.34
N ASN A 75 11.54 -28.12 -2.13
CA ASN A 75 11.22 -28.21 -3.56
C ASN A 75 9.73 -28.46 -3.79
N LYS A 76 9.13 -29.36 -3.00
CA LYS A 76 7.70 -29.69 -3.07
C LYS A 76 6.83 -28.50 -2.65
N TYR A 77 7.27 -27.75 -1.63
CA TYR A 77 6.58 -26.54 -1.20
C TYR A 77 6.64 -25.45 -2.27
N LEU A 78 7.82 -25.16 -2.82
CA LEU A 78 8.00 -24.16 -3.87
C LEU A 78 7.23 -24.52 -5.14
N GLU A 79 7.24 -25.79 -5.54
CA GLU A 79 6.48 -26.27 -6.68
C GLU A 79 4.97 -26.09 -6.46
N LYS A 80 4.45 -26.45 -5.28
CA LYS A 80 3.05 -26.22 -4.91
C LYS A 80 2.70 -24.73 -5.00
N GLN A 81 3.52 -23.87 -4.41
CA GLN A 81 3.31 -22.42 -4.38
C GLN A 81 3.37 -21.78 -5.77
N ALA A 82 4.26 -22.27 -6.64
CA ALA A 82 4.36 -21.84 -8.03
C ALA A 82 3.15 -22.27 -8.85
N LEU A 83 2.71 -23.53 -8.71
CA LEU A 83 1.56 -24.09 -9.43
C LEU A 83 0.22 -23.48 -8.99
N THR A 84 0.07 -23.10 -7.72
CA THR A 84 -1.13 -22.44 -7.21
C THR A 84 -1.20 -20.95 -7.59
N GLY A 85 -0.09 -20.36 -8.05
CA GLY A 85 0.00 -18.92 -8.31
C GLY A 85 -0.16 -18.07 -7.05
N GLU A 86 0.10 -18.62 -5.86
CA GLU A 86 -0.14 -17.94 -4.58
C GLU A 86 0.62 -16.61 -4.47
N LEU A 87 1.86 -16.56 -4.96
CA LEU A 87 2.65 -15.33 -5.07
C LEU A 87 1.91 -14.24 -5.86
N VAL A 88 1.36 -14.61 -7.01
CA VAL A 88 0.63 -13.69 -7.90
C VAL A 88 -0.67 -13.24 -7.23
N ASN A 89 -1.37 -14.15 -6.53
CA ASN A 89 -2.60 -13.81 -5.82
C ASN A 89 -2.35 -12.78 -4.71
N LYS A 90 -1.27 -12.94 -3.92
CA LYS A 90 -0.86 -11.95 -2.89
C LYS A 90 -0.53 -10.59 -3.51
N TRP A 91 0.14 -10.58 -4.66
CA TRP A 91 0.36 -9.35 -5.43
C TRP A 91 -0.93 -8.69 -5.89
N ILE A 92 -1.86 -9.45 -6.46
CA ILE A 92 -3.16 -8.94 -6.92
C ILE A 92 -3.98 -8.37 -5.75
N GLU A 93 -4.01 -9.07 -4.62
CA GLU A 93 -4.72 -8.60 -3.41
C GLU A 93 -4.15 -7.27 -2.91
N ARG A 94 -2.82 -7.19 -2.78
CA ARG A 94 -2.11 -5.96 -2.42
C ARG A 94 -2.46 -4.82 -3.38
N THR A 95 -2.44 -5.07 -4.69
CA THR A 95 -2.74 -4.05 -5.70
C THR A 95 -4.18 -3.57 -5.57
N LYS A 96 -5.15 -4.46 -5.43
CA LYS A 96 -6.57 -4.10 -5.23
C LYS A 96 -6.78 -3.22 -4.00
N LEU A 97 -6.15 -3.54 -2.87
CA LEU A 97 -6.21 -2.73 -1.65
C LEU A 97 -5.60 -1.33 -1.87
N THR A 98 -4.47 -1.29 -2.58
CA THR A 98 -3.78 -0.03 -2.92
C THR A 98 -4.63 0.84 -3.84
N ASP A 99 -5.17 0.27 -4.90
CA ASP A 99 -6.00 0.97 -5.88
C ASP A 99 -7.29 1.50 -5.23
N GLY A 100 -7.94 0.70 -4.38
CA GLY A 100 -9.11 1.12 -3.63
C GLY A 100 -8.81 2.31 -2.71
N TYR A 101 -7.68 2.27 -1.98
CA TYR A 101 -7.22 3.38 -1.15
C TYR A 101 -6.92 4.63 -1.98
N ILE A 102 -6.16 4.51 -3.08
CA ILE A 102 -5.81 5.63 -3.95
C ILE A 102 -7.07 6.25 -4.55
N GLY A 103 -8.01 5.43 -5.02
CA GLY A 103 -9.29 5.89 -5.55
C GLY A 103 -10.09 6.70 -4.52
N LEU A 104 -10.18 6.21 -3.28
CA LEU A 104 -10.87 6.91 -2.20
C LEU A 104 -10.17 8.23 -1.82
N LEU A 105 -8.84 8.22 -1.78
CA LEU A 105 -8.03 9.41 -1.49
C LEU A 105 -8.22 10.49 -2.56
N LEU A 106 -8.11 10.11 -3.84
CA LEU A 106 -8.29 11.02 -4.97
C LEU A 106 -9.72 11.59 -5.02
N LEU A 107 -10.72 10.76 -4.79
CA LEU A 107 -12.12 11.21 -4.73
C LEU A 107 -12.29 12.26 -3.62
N ASN A 108 -11.71 12.04 -2.44
CA ASN A 108 -11.81 12.99 -1.35
C ASN A 108 -11.12 14.32 -1.68
N ILE A 109 -9.92 14.27 -2.28
CA ILE A 109 -9.19 15.46 -2.75
C ILE A 109 -10.04 16.27 -3.73
N LEU A 110 -10.67 15.62 -4.71
CA LEU A 110 -11.54 16.28 -5.68
C LEU A 110 -12.74 16.97 -5.00
N VAL A 111 -13.34 16.31 -4.01
CA VAL A 111 -14.45 16.90 -3.23
C VAL A 111 -13.97 18.13 -2.46
N VAL A 112 -12.79 18.11 -1.83
CA VAL A 112 -12.23 19.26 -1.12
C VAL A 112 -11.96 20.42 -2.07
N ILE A 113 -11.33 20.16 -3.23
CA ILE A 113 -11.01 21.19 -4.24
C ILE A 113 -12.30 21.83 -4.76
N TYR A 114 -13.25 21.02 -5.24
CA TYR A 114 -14.54 21.50 -5.75
C TYR A 114 -15.27 22.35 -4.71
N SER A 115 -15.25 21.88 -3.46
CA SER A 115 -15.89 22.58 -2.34
C SER A 115 -15.27 23.93 -2.05
N SER A 116 -13.95 24.02 -2.11
CA SER A 116 -13.19 25.23 -1.85
C SER A 116 -13.41 26.27 -2.95
N ILE A 117 -13.35 25.86 -4.22
CA ILE A 117 -13.64 26.72 -5.38
C ILE A 117 -15.07 27.29 -5.29
N LYS A 118 -16.05 26.43 -4.99
CA LYS A 118 -17.45 26.87 -4.89
C LYS A 118 -17.66 27.90 -3.78
N LEU A 119 -16.99 27.74 -2.64
CA LEU A 119 -17.04 28.71 -1.54
C LEU A 119 -16.37 30.03 -1.91
N PHE A 120 -15.25 29.99 -2.63
CA PHE A 120 -14.55 31.18 -3.10
C PHE A 120 -15.43 31.99 -4.05
N ILE A 121 -16.03 31.37 -5.07
CA ILE A 121 -16.95 32.04 -6.02
C ILE A 121 -18.17 32.63 -5.30
N LEU A 122 -18.72 31.92 -4.31
CA LEU A 122 -19.87 32.41 -3.52
C LEU A 122 -19.52 33.58 -2.60
N ARG A 123 -18.25 33.72 -2.19
CA ARG A 123 -17.76 34.85 -1.40
C ARG A 123 -17.62 36.09 -2.27
N ASP A 124 -17.10 35.96 -3.49
CA ASP A 124 -16.88 37.10 -4.41
C ASP A 124 -18.18 37.64 -5.02
N LYS A 125 -19.26 36.87 -5.02
CA LYS A 125 -20.60 37.31 -5.46
C LYS A 125 -21.41 38.05 -4.40
N LYS A 126 -20.85 38.25 -3.20
CA LYS A 126 -21.56 38.81 -2.04
C LYS A 126 -20.93 40.12 -1.60
#